data_AF-T2S825-F1
#
_entry.id   AF-T2S825-F1
#
_cell.length_a   1.000
_cell.length_b   1.000
_cell.length_c   1.000
_cell.angle_alpha   90.00
_cell.angle_beta   90.00
_cell.angle_gamma   90.00
#
_symmetry.space_group_name_H-M   'P 1'
#
loop_
_entity.id
_entity.type
_entity.pdbx_description
1 polymer ?
#
loop_
_entity_poly.entity_id
_entity_poly.type
_entity_poly.pdbx_seq_one_letter_code
_entity_poly.pdbx_strand_id
1 'polypeptide(L)'
;MKKEISVNNCRECYFQAISNSSWANEGYLVGCNMDTQNTNLMNLLKRLHASFGIGVIDLRTDEDKSVILLNARYKEKIDYTVALELSDKNPKFRGFLKSVVDYDPDFPNRYKDEFDEVKKKEELYPNSSLSF
;
A
#
# COMPACT_ATOMS: atom_id res chain seq x y z
N MET A 1 3.15 5.38 -12.03
CA MET A 1 4.34 4.52 -12.13
C MET A 1 4.02 3.19 -11.47
N LYS A 2 3.82 2.11 -12.24
CA LYS A 2 3.73 0.73 -11.69
C LYS A 2 5.16 0.21 -11.53
N LYS A 3 5.58 -0.08 -10.29
CA LYS A 3 6.89 -0.70 -10.04
C LYS A 3 6.71 -2.21 -10.01
N GLU A 4 7.29 -2.89 -11.00
CA GLU A 4 7.43 -4.34 -10.98
C GLU A 4 8.50 -4.73 -9.95
N ILE A 5 8.17 -5.68 -9.07
CA ILE A 5 9.09 -6.16 -8.04
C ILE A 5 9.77 -7.43 -8.57
N SER A 6 11.09 -7.38 -8.66
CA SER A 6 11.95 -8.49 -9.08
C SER A 6 12.98 -8.80 -7.99
N VAL A 7 13.72 -9.89 -8.15
CA VAL A 7 14.80 -10.28 -7.22
C VAL A 7 15.83 -9.15 -7.04
N ASN A 8 16.09 -8.37 -8.09
CA ASN A 8 17.13 -7.34 -8.10
C ASN A 8 16.75 -6.09 -7.29
N ASN A 9 15.48 -5.67 -7.35
CA ASN A 9 14.99 -4.46 -6.67
C ASN A 9 14.18 -4.74 -5.40
N CYS A 10 13.87 -6.01 -5.10
CA CYS A 10 13.00 -6.39 -3.99
C CYS A 10 13.48 -5.83 -2.65
N ARG A 11 14.79 -5.92 -2.34
CA ARG A 11 15.33 -5.39 -1.08
C ARG A 11 15.11 -3.90 -0.96
N GLU A 12 15.48 -3.14 -1.99
CA GLU A 12 15.32 -1.67 -2.00
C GLU A 12 13.85 -1.29 -1.81
N CYS A 13 12.95 -1.89 -2.60
CA CYS A 13 11.52 -1.62 -2.51
C CYS A 13 10.96 -1.98 -1.13
N TYR A 14 11.42 -3.09 -0.55
CA TYR A 14 11.01 -3.53 0.78
C TYR A 14 11.49 -2.58 1.89
N PHE A 15 12.74 -2.11 1.83
CA PHE A 15 13.24 -1.12 2.79
C PHE A 15 12.54 0.23 2.66
N GLN A 16 12.15 0.61 1.44
CA GLN A 16 11.30 1.79 1.25
C GLN A 16 9.92 1.61 1.88
N ALA A 17 9.31 0.42 1.76
CA ALA A 17 8.05 0.12 2.43
C ALA A 17 8.19 0.26 3.96
N ILE A 18 9.25 -0.31 4.57
CA ILE A 18 9.54 -0.14 6.00
C ILE A 18 9.62 1.35 6.38
N SER A 19 10.40 2.13 5.64
CA SER A 19 10.62 3.56 5.93
C SER A 19 9.32 4.37 5.85
N ASN A 20 8.47 4.07 4.87
CA ASN A 20 7.25 4.84 4.61
C ASN A 20 6.05 4.40 5.46
N SER A 21 6.07 3.19 6.00
CA SER A 21 4.96 2.60 6.75
C SER A 21 5.32 2.29 8.22
N SER A 22 6.41 2.85 8.74
CA SER A 22 6.81 2.65 10.13
C SER A 22 5.76 3.17 11.12
N TRP A 23 5.06 4.25 10.76
CA TRP A 23 3.95 4.85 11.51
C TRP A 23 2.68 3.98 11.56
N ALA A 24 2.47 3.09 10.60
CA ALA A 24 1.21 2.36 10.44
C ALA A 24 1.15 1.12 11.36
N ASN A 25 -0.06 0.76 11.78
CA ASN A 25 -0.32 -0.50 12.49
C ASN A 25 0.06 -1.71 11.63
N GLU A 26 -0.20 -1.66 10.33
CA GLU A 26 0.17 -2.67 9.37
C GLU A 26 0.79 -2.02 8.12
N GLY A 27 2.04 -2.38 7.83
CA GLY A 27 2.75 -1.90 6.65
C GLY A 27 2.76 -2.97 5.56
N TYR A 28 2.44 -2.58 4.32
CA TYR A 28 2.45 -3.49 3.16
C TYR A 28 3.37 -2.97 2.05
N LEU A 29 4.14 -3.89 1.48
CA LEU A 29 4.76 -3.73 0.17
C LEU A 29 3.75 -4.20 -0.89
N VAL A 30 3.36 -3.30 -1.78
CA VAL A 30 2.41 -3.60 -2.87
C VAL A 30 3.17 -3.68 -4.18
N GLY A 31 3.18 -4.86 -4.80
CA GLY A 31 3.72 -5.08 -6.15
C GLY A 31 2.58 -5.28 -7.14
N CYS A 32 2.74 -4.81 -8.37
CA CYS A 32 1.78 -5.10 -9.44
C CYS A 32 2.24 -6.32 -10.23
N ASN A 33 1.35 -7.29 -10.42
CA ASN A 33 1.57 -8.51 -11.21
C ASN A 33 2.86 -9.26 -10.82
N MET A 34 3.04 -9.53 -9.53
CA MET A 34 4.27 -10.18 -9.05
C MET A 34 4.43 -11.59 -9.63
N ASP A 35 5.68 -11.96 -9.97
CA ASP A 35 6.03 -13.31 -10.38
C ASP A 35 6.10 -14.23 -9.14
N THR A 36 4.94 -14.75 -8.74
CA THR A 36 4.80 -15.64 -7.59
C THR A 36 5.37 -17.05 -7.84
N GLN A 37 5.69 -17.39 -9.09
CA GLN A 37 6.33 -18.66 -9.45
C GLN A 37 7.85 -18.60 -9.28
N ASN A 38 8.43 -17.40 -9.22
CA ASN A 38 9.84 -17.19 -8.95
C ASN A 38 10.19 -17.51 -7.49
N THR A 39 10.73 -18.69 -7.27
CA THR A 39 11.10 -19.18 -5.92
C THR A 39 12.16 -18.29 -5.24
N ASN A 40 13.08 -17.70 -5.99
CA ASN A 40 14.11 -16.81 -5.42
C ASN A 40 13.49 -15.52 -4.86
N LEU A 41 12.56 -14.91 -5.62
CA LEU A 41 11.83 -13.72 -5.17
C LEU A 41 10.99 -14.04 -3.93
N MET A 42 10.20 -15.11 -3.99
CA MET A 42 9.32 -15.49 -2.89
C MET A 42 10.09 -15.85 -1.61
N ASN A 43 11.22 -16.54 -1.74
CA ASN A 43 12.08 -16.85 -0.59
C ASN A 43 12.72 -15.58 0.00
N LEU A 44 13.12 -14.61 -0.84
CA LEU A 44 13.63 -13.33 -0.37
C LEU A 44 12.55 -12.54 0.39
N LEU A 45 11.34 -12.44 -0.15
CA LEU A 45 10.21 -11.77 0.50
C LEU A 45 9.84 -12.42 1.83
N LYS A 46 9.76 -13.75 1.89
CA LYS A 46 9.49 -14.50 3.13
C LYS A 46 10.53 -14.23 4.21
N ARG A 47 11.83 -14.19 3.84
CA ARG A 47 12.92 -13.87 4.77
C ARG A 47 12.81 -12.44 5.29
N LEU A 48 12.58 -11.47 4.40
CA LEU A 48 12.40 -10.06 4.79
C LEU A 48 11.17 -9.89 5.68
N HIS A 49 10.07 -10.55 5.36
CA HIS A 49 8.84 -10.58 6.16
C HIS A 49 9.09 -11.13 7.56
N ALA A 50 9.76 -12.29 7.67
CA ALA A 50 10.09 -12.86 8.97
C ALA A 50 10.93 -11.90 9.84
N SER A 51 11.88 -11.19 9.23
CA SER A 51 12.76 -10.25 9.93
C SER A 51 12.08 -8.93 10.32
N PHE A 52 11.27 -8.35 9.44
CA PHE A 52 10.80 -6.96 9.58
C PHE A 52 9.28 -6.79 9.69
N GLY A 53 8.50 -7.83 9.36
CA GLY A 53 7.06 -7.85 9.55
C GLY A 53 6.23 -7.01 8.56
N ILE A 54 6.81 -6.51 7.46
CA ILE A 54 6.03 -5.88 6.38
C ILE A 54 5.28 -6.98 5.62
N GLY A 55 3.99 -6.77 5.41
CA GLY A 55 3.15 -7.64 4.59
C GLY A 55 3.42 -7.44 3.09
N VAL A 56 2.91 -8.33 2.27
CA VAL A 56 3.08 -8.26 0.80
C VAL A 56 1.74 -8.48 0.14
N ILE A 57 1.36 -7.55 -0.73
CA ILE A 57 0.16 -7.62 -1.56
C ILE A 57 0.59 -7.71 -3.03
N ASP A 58 0.05 -8.71 -3.72
CA ASP A 58 0.11 -8.81 -5.17
C ASP A 58 -1.15 -8.18 -5.76
N LEU A 59 -1.00 -7.00 -6.31
CA LEU A 59 -2.07 -6.24 -6.93
C LEU A 59 -2.18 -6.63 -8.41
N ARG A 60 -3.36 -7.12 -8.80
CA ARG A 60 -3.68 -7.50 -10.18
C ARG A 60 -4.54 -6.42 -10.83
N THR A 61 -4.48 -6.35 -12.17
CA THR A 61 -5.37 -5.49 -12.96
C THR A 61 -6.82 -5.94 -12.92
N ASP A 62 -7.02 -7.23 -12.64
CA ASP A 62 -8.31 -7.80 -12.31
C ASP A 62 -8.42 -7.78 -10.78
N GLU A 63 -9.24 -6.86 -10.25
CA GLU A 63 -9.29 -6.54 -8.82
C GLU A 63 -9.55 -7.79 -7.97
N ASP A 64 -10.45 -8.66 -8.44
CA ASP A 64 -10.84 -9.92 -7.79
C ASP A 64 -9.70 -10.95 -7.71
N LYS A 65 -8.63 -10.76 -8.47
CA LYS A 65 -7.43 -11.63 -8.47
C LYS A 65 -6.30 -11.11 -7.60
N SER A 66 -6.45 -9.94 -6.99
CA SER A 66 -5.44 -9.40 -6.08
C SER A 66 -5.42 -10.21 -4.78
N VAL A 67 -4.23 -10.50 -4.26
CA VAL A 67 -4.08 -11.37 -3.08
C VAL A 67 -3.06 -10.84 -2.09
N ILE A 68 -3.34 -11.05 -0.80
CA ILE A 68 -2.36 -10.86 0.26
C ILE A 68 -1.46 -12.10 0.27
N LEU A 69 -0.21 -11.94 -0.13
CA LEU A 69 0.79 -13.02 -0.14
C LEU A 69 1.33 -13.30 1.26
N LEU A 70 1.53 -12.24 2.04
CA LEU A 70 2.04 -12.28 3.41
C LEU A 70 1.30 -11.23 4.23
N ASN A 71 0.63 -11.64 5.32
CA ASN A 71 -0.03 -10.70 6.22
C ASN A 71 1.00 -9.85 6.96
N ALA A 72 0.78 -8.54 7.06
CA ALA A 72 1.67 -7.69 7.84
C ALA A 72 1.60 -8.05 9.33
N ARG A 73 2.69 -7.78 10.06
CA ARG A 73 2.67 -7.87 11.52
C ARG A 73 1.97 -6.65 12.08
N TYR A 74 0.88 -6.87 12.79
CA TYR A 74 0.20 -5.82 13.53
C TYR A 74 1.12 -5.18 14.58
N LYS A 75 1.15 -3.85 14.59
CA LYS A 75 1.79 -3.04 15.62
C LYS A 75 0.70 -2.36 16.43
N GLU A 76 0.62 -2.68 17.71
CA GLU A 76 -0.32 -2.05 18.64
C GLU A 76 0.06 -0.58 18.90
N LYS A 77 1.35 -0.31 19.06
CA LYS A 77 1.87 1.04 19.25
C LYS A 77 2.35 1.60 17.92
N ILE A 78 1.67 2.65 17.46
CA ILE A 78 2.09 3.43 16.30
C ILE A 78 3.19 4.43 16.68
N ASP A 79 4.07 4.70 15.72
CA ASP A 79 5.11 5.72 15.87
C ASP A 79 4.54 7.11 15.55
N TYR A 80 4.01 7.77 16.59
CA TYR A 80 3.44 9.11 16.48
C TYR A 80 4.46 10.16 16.04
N THR A 81 5.74 9.97 16.37
CA THR A 81 6.81 10.90 15.97
C THR A 81 6.98 10.87 14.46
N VAL A 82 7.07 9.66 13.88
CA VAL A 82 7.16 9.52 12.42
C VAL A 82 5.87 9.97 11.73
N ALA A 83 4.70 9.69 12.29
CA ALA A 83 3.44 10.18 11.74
C ALA A 83 3.41 11.73 11.70
N LEU A 84 3.86 12.39 12.77
CA LEU A 84 3.94 13.85 12.82
C LEU A 84 4.91 14.41 11.78
N GLU A 85 6.13 13.87 11.71
CA GLU A 85 7.11 14.30 10.70
C GLU A 85 6.62 14.11 9.26
N LEU A 86 5.92 13.00 8.98
CA LEU A 86 5.31 12.75 7.68
C LEU A 86 4.19 13.75 7.39
N SER A 87 3.42 14.13 8.41
CA SER A 87 2.34 15.12 8.26
C SER A 87 2.87 16.51 7.94
N ASP A 88 4.04 16.87 8.47
CA ASP A 88 4.69 18.15 8.17
C ASP A 88 5.25 18.18 6.74
N LYS A 89 5.68 17.03 6.22
CA LYS A 89 6.23 16.88 4.86
C LYS A 89 5.17 16.70 3.78
N ASN A 90 4.00 16.15 4.13
CA ASN A 90 2.95 15.80 3.18
C ASN A 90 1.59 16.39 3.61
N PRO A 91 1.15 17.51 3.01
CA PRO A 91 -0.13 18.15 3.34
C PRO A 91 -1.34 17.25 3.15
N LYS A 92 -1.32 16.34 2.17
CA LYS A 92 -2.40 15.37 1.95
C LYS A 92 -2.48 14.38 3.11
N PHE A 93 -1.32 13.91 3.60
CA PHE A 93 -1.27 13.01 4.76
C PHE A 93 -1.72 13.71 6.04
N ARG A 94 -1.35 14.98 6.24
CA ARG A 94 -1.90 15.80 7.34
C ARG A 94 -3.41 15.93 7.26
N GLY A 95 -3.94 16.21 6.07
CA GLY A 95 -5.38 16.25 5.81
C GLY A 95 -6.05 14.94 6.19
N PHE A 96 -5.52 13.81 5.72
CA PHE A 96 -5.99 12.48 6.08
C PHE A 96 -6.04 12.25 7.60
N LEU A 97 -4.98 12.59 8.34
CA LEU A 97 -4.97 12.44 9.80
C LEU A 97 -6.08 13.28 10.47
N LYS A 98 -6.33 14.48 9.96
CA LYS A 98 -7.45 15.31 10.44
C LYS A 98 -8.79 14.65 10.14
N SER A 99 -9.00 14.14 8.92
CA SER A 99 -10.22 13.44 8.55
C SER A 99 -10.47 12.21 9.41
N VAL A 100 -9.43 11.47 9.79
CA VAL A 100 -9.52 10.31 10.70
C VAL A 100 -9.92 10.73 12.11
N VAL A 101 -9.35 11.82 12.65
CA VAL A 101 -9.68 12.32 13.99
C VAL A 101 -11.07 12.92 14.05
N ASP A 102 -11.44 13.68 13.02
CA ASP A 102 -12.73 14.37 12.94
C ASP A 102 -13.85 13.43 12.43
N TYR A 103 -13.57 12.17 12.10
CA TYR A 103 -14.54 11.23 11.52
C TYR A 103 -15.74 11.00 12.44
N ASP A 104 -16.92 11.32 11.92
CA ASP A 104 -18.19 11.11 12.61
C ASP A 104 -19.10 10.17 11.77
N PRO A 105 -19.43 8.97 12.27
CA PRO A 105 -20.27 8.02 11.55
C PRO A 105 -21.70 8.52 11.29
N ASP A 106 -22.18 9.51 12.05
CA ASP A 106 -23.50 10.11 11.86
C ASP A 106 -23.51 11.14 10.70
N PHE A 107 -22.33 11.60 10.25
CA PHE A 107 -22.18 12.59 9.18
C PHE A 107 -21.17 12.18 8.08
N PRO A 108 -21.34 10.99 7.45
CA PRO A 108 -20.34 10.41 6.56
C PRO A 108 -20.14 11.21 5.25
N ASN A 109 -21.14 11.99 4.83
CA ASN A 109 -21.06 12.78 3.59
C ASN A 109 -20.05 13.92 3.66
N ARG A 110 -19.71 14.41 4.86
CA ARG A 110 -18.73 15.50 5.06
C ARG A 110 -17.34 15.14 4.52
N TYR A 111 -17.01 13.86 4.52
CA TYR A 111 -15.68 13.36 4.19
C TYR A 111 -15.58 12.83 2.76
N LYS A 112 -16.71 12.68 2.04
CA LYS A 112 -16.71 12.16 0.65
C LYS A 112 -15.97 13.10 -0.31
N ASP A 113 -16.04 14.40 -0.07
CA ASP A 113 -15.40 15.42 -0.91
C ASP A 113 -13.90 15.60 -0.58
N GLU A 114 -13.41 15.00 0.50
CA GLU A 114 -11.99 15.07 0.92
C GLU A 114 -11.12 14.00 0.25
N PHE A 115 -11.73 12.96 -0.32
CA PHE A 115 -11.05 11.88 -1.02
C PHE A 115 -11.15 12.04 -2.54
N ASP A 116 -10.24 11.39 -3.26
CA ASP A 116 -10.30 11.36 -4.71
C ASP A 116 -11.59 10.65 -5.17
N GLU A 117 -12.20 11.15 -6.26
CA GLU A 117 -13.39 10.53 -6.83
C GLU A 117 -13.13 9.08 -7.25
N VAL A 118 -14.09 8.20 -6.97
CA VAL A 118 -14.06 6.81 -7.43
C VAL A 118 -14.33 6.80 -8.93
N LYS A 119 -13.26 6.65 -9.71
CA LYS A 119 -13.33 6.53 -11.16
C LYS A 119 -13.97 5.22 -11.58
N LYS A 120 -14.76 5.27 -12.65
CA LYS A 120 -15.27 4.05 -13.29
C LYS A 120 -14.15 3.33 -14.03
N LYS A 121 -14.34 2.03 -14.29
CA LYS A 121 -13.33 1.17 -14.95
C LYS A 121 -12.87 1.74 -16.30
N GLU A 122 -13.78 2.36 -17.04
CA GLU A 122 -13.54 2.96 -18.35
C GLU A 122 -12.62 4.19 -18.26
N GLU A 123 -12.73 4.95 -17.16
CA GLU A 123 -11.90 6.13 -16.89
C GLU A 123 -10.53 5.75 -16.31
N LEU A 124 -10.44 4.60 -15.64
CA LEU A 124 -9.19 4.03 -15.15
C LEU A 124 -8.32 3.45 -16.28
N TYR A 125 -8.96 2.92 -17.33
CA TYR A 125 -8.29 2.27 -18.47
C TYR A 125 -8.81 2.79 -19.82
N PRO A 126 -8.53 4.05 -20.18
CA PRO A 126 -9.07 4.68 -21.39
C PRO A 126 -8.66 3.98 -22.70
N ASN A 127 -7.65 3.10 -22.68
CA ASN A 127 -7.11 2.39 -23.86
C ASN A 127 -7.29 0.86 -23.80
N SER A 128 -8.29 0.33 -23.09
CA SER A 128 -8.49 -1.14 -22.96
C SER A 128 -8.96 -1.87 -24.23
N SER A 129 -9.06 -1.17 -25.38
CA SER A 129 -9.44 -1.75 -26.68
C SER A 129 -8.35 -2.53 -27.41
N LEU A 130 -7.25 -2.93 -26.74
CA LEU A 130 -6.26 -3.85 -27.31
C LEU A 130 -6.20 -5.13 -26.47
N SER A 131 -7.19 -5.98 -26.72
CA SER A 131 -7.14 -7.41 -26.44
C SER A 131 -6.11 -8.06 -27.38
N PHE A 132 -5.09 -8.69 -26.81
CA PHE A 132 -4.29 -9.74 -27.45
C PHE A 132 -4.35 -11.00 -26.60
#